data_AF-A0A8J3RGW2-F1
#
_entry.id   AF-A0A8J3RGW2-F1
#
_cell.length_a   1.000
_cell.length_b   1.000
_cell.length_c   1.000
_cell.angle_alpha   90.00
_cell.angle_beta   90.00
_cell.angle_gamma   90.00
#
_symmetry.space_group_name_H-M   'P 1'
#
loop_
_entity.id
_entity.type
_entity.pdbx_description
1 polymer ?
#
loop_
_entity_poly.entity_id
_entity_poly.type
_entity_poly.pdbx_seq_one_letter_code
_entity_poly.pdbx_strand_id
1 'polypeptide(L)'
;MKPAETVPAPSDKTSTTPASGEGLRLARIGPVLALALTGTVLLSVGLFVGALWLLGFPVLTPVGSKGISLARLLDLLKLSFAVVAGVGGVIALVVAYRKQKVTEAAEHRQQAAEQRADEAHRREATKLFNERFSTASDKLGHDSPAVRLAGVHALAGLADDAPTRELRQTVIDVLCAYLRMPYKPDPGDDGDAEERLLFAGLREVRHTIARVITAHLRDGAAVSWRGHDFDFTGVVFDGGSFGGVEFSGGEVSFIDATFGSGTVWFGSARFSGGMISFRRAKFSGGTVDFSGAAFSGGTVDFRHAVFSGGTVDFRHAAFSGGTVDFSDAAFSGGTVHFREVAFCGSTAYFGGAVFSGGTVDFSRAALSEGTVYFGRAAFSGGTVYFGYVKFNGGTADFGGAAFAGGTVYFGYVKFNGATVDFGSVKFNGATVDFGGAAFAGGTVRFCEAAFSGGTVHFREALFSGGTVDLREVSDWSHPPVLPNPVPATLLLSERSKMPGSRKGRNPRSL
;
A
#
# COMPACT_ATOMS: atom_id res chain seq x y z
N MET A 1 -39.56 10.27 58.59
CA MET A 1 -40.62 9.47 59.25
C MET A 1 -41.01 8.35 58.30
N LYS A 2 -40.50 7.14 58.57
CA LYS A 2 -40.76 5.87 57.88
C LYS A 2 -40.57 4.79 58.97
N PRO A 3 -41.50 3.86 59.20
CA PRO A 3 -41.44 3.00 60.38
C PRO A 3 -40.42 1.87 60.23
N ALA A 4 -39.81 1.53 61.35
CA ALA A 4 -38.76 0.54 61.53
C ALA A 4 -39.29 -0.89 61.41
N GLU A 5 -38.57 -1.72 60.67
CA GLU A 5 -38.86 -3.13 60.49
C GLU A 5 -38.01 -3.95 61.47
N THR A 6 -38.69 -4.84 62.19
CA THR A 6 -38.25 -5.62 63.34
C THR A 6 -37.39 -6.82 62.94
N VAL A 7 -36.28 -6.99 63.66
CA VAL A 7 -35.39 -8.16 63.66
C VAL A 7 -36.05 -9.35 64.39
N PRO A 8 -36.02 -10.57 63.84
CA PRO A 8 -36.15 -11.79 64.63
C PRO A 8 -34.80 -12.51 64.82
N ALA A 9 -34.61 -13.03 66.03
CA ALA A 9 -33.47 -13.79 66.52
C ALA A 9 -33.49 -15.27 66.03
N PRO A 10 -32.40 -16.05 66.24
CA PRO A 10 -32.02 -17.18 65.37
C PRO A 10 -32.66 -18.51 65.77
N SER A 11 -32.93 -19.36 64.77
CA SER A 11 -33.25 -20.78 64.96
C SER A 11 -32.19 -21.67 64.32
N ASP A 12 -31.73 -22.62 65.12
CA ASP A 12 -30.59 -23.50 64.93
C ASP A 12 -30.92 -24.75 64.06
N LYS A 13 -29.89 -25.23 63.35
CA LYS A 13 -29.69 -26.55 62.71
C LYS A 13 -30.61 -27.02 61.57
N THR A 14 -30.05 -26.98 60.35
CA THR A 14 -29.96 -28.17 59.48
C THR A 14 -28.69 -28.09 58.63
N SER A 15 -27.79 -29.02 58.89
CA SER A 15 -26.57 -29.31 58.15
C SER A 15 -26.86 -29.63 56.68
N THR A 16 -26.29 -28.86 55.75
CA THR A 16 -26.19 -29.26 54.34
C THR A 16 -24.75 -29.03 53.85
N THR A 17 -24.17 -30.15 53.45
CA THR A 17 -22.79 -30.40 53.05
C THR A 17 -22.39 -29.60 51.80
N PRO A 18 -21.14 -29.10 51.69
CA PRO A 18 -20.66 -28.46 50.47
C PRO A 18 -20.47 -29.48 49.34
N ALA A 19 -20.96 -29.10 48.15
CA ALA A 19 -20.78 -29.82 46.90
C ALA A 19 -19.30 -29.82 46.49
N SER A 20 -18.66 -30.98 46.60
CA SER A 20 -17.33 -31.25 46.07
C SER A 20 -17.42 -31.49 44.56
N GLY A 21 -16.80 -30.60 43.77
CA GLY A 21 -16.63 -30.77 42.33
C GLY A 21 -15.88 -32.06 41.99
N GLU A 22 -16.38 -32.74 40.96
CA GLU A 22 -16.04 -34.08 40.50
C GLU A 22 -14.57 -34.20 40.06
N GLY A 23 -13.70 -34.58 40.99
CA GLY A 23 -12.54 -35.37 40.64
C GLY A 23 -13.02 -36.77 40.23
N LEU A 24 -12.75 -37.17 38.99
CA LEU A 24 -12.89 -38.55 38.52
C LEU A 24 -12.09 -39.46 39.47
N ARG A 25 -12.77 -39.95 40.51
CA ARG A 25 -12.27 -40.98 41.42
C ARG A 25 -11.96 -42.16 40.51
N LEU A 26 -10.68 -42.45 40.30
CA LEU A 26 -10.24 -43.72 39.72
C LEU A 26 -10.85 -44.82 40.60
N ALA A 27 -12.01 -45.31 40.18
CA ALA A 27 -12.76 -46.33 40.86
C ALA A 27 -11.85 -47.55 40.94
N ARG A 28 -11.43 -47.83 42.17
CA ARG A 28 -10.76 -49.03 42.67
C ARG A 28 -10.38 -50.02 41.54
N ILE A 29 -9.20 -49.81 40.96
CA ILE A 29 -8.60 -50.78 40.00
C ILE A 29 -8.32 -52.11 40.69
N GLY A 30 -8.06 -52.10 42.01
CA GLY A 30 -7.84 -53.29 42.83
C GLY A 30 -8.89 -54.40 42.68
N PRO A 31 -10.19 -54.15 42.93
CA PRO A 31 -11.23 -55.15 42.76
C PRO A 31 -11.45 -55.58 41.31
N VAL A 32 -11.26 -54.70 40.32
CA VAL A 32 -11.37 -55.08 38.89
C VAL A 32 -10.22 -55.99 38.48
N LEU A 33 -9.00 -55.69 38.93
CA LEU A 33 -7.82 -56.52 38.71
C LEU A 33 -7.93 -57.85 39.48
N ALA A 34 -8.46 -57.82 40.70
CA ALA A 34 -8.71 -59.02 41.51
C ALA A 34 -9.79 -59.91 40.86
N LEU A 35 -10.88 -59.33 40.36
CA LEU A 35 -11.94 -60.05 39.62
C LEU A 35 -11.42 -60.61 38.29
N ALA A 36 -10.59 -59.86 37.57
CA ALA A 36 -9.96 -60.35 36.35
C ALA A 36 -9.02 -61.53 36.68
N LEU A 37 -8.16 -61.42 37.69
CA LEU A 37 -7.25 -62.49 38.11
C LEU A 37 -7.99 -63.73 38.61
N THR A 38 -9.00 -63.58 39.45
CA THR A 38 -9.84 -64.72 39.92
C THR A 38 -10.61 -65.34 38.77
N GLY A 39 -11.16 -64.54 37.85
CA GLY A 39 -11.79 -65.01 36.62
C GLY A 39 -10.85 -65.86 35.78
N THR A 40 -9.61 -65.41 35.54
CA THR A 40 -8.63 -66.16 34.76
C THR A 40 -8.21 -67.45 35.45
N VAL A 41 -8.04 -67.44 36.78
CA VAL A 41 -7.71 -68.66 37.55
C VAL A 41 -8.87 -69.66 37.50
N LEU A 42 -10.10 -69.20 37.70
CA LEU A 42 -11.29 -70.06 37.63
C LEU A 42 -11.53 -70.62 36.23
N LEU A 43 -11.32 -69.81 35.18
CA LEU A 43 -11.43 -70.29 33.80
C LEU A 43 -10.36 -71.33 33.49
N SER A 44 -9.14 -71.12 33.99
CA SER A 44 -8.01 -72.05 33.81
C SER A 44 -8.23 -73.37 34.55
N VAL A 45 -8.71 -73.32 35.80
CA VAL A 45 -9.11 -74.51 36.59
C VAL A 45 -10.29 -75.21 35.93
N GLY A 46 -11.29 -74.45 35.46
CA GLY A 46 -12.46 -74.98 34.76
C GLY A 46 -12.12 -75.67 33.44
N LEU A 47 -11.21 -75.08 32.64
CA LEU A 47 -10.70 -75.70 31.42
C LEU A 47 -9.86 -76.94 31.73
N PHE A 48 -9.07 -76.94 32.81
CA PHE A 48 -8.29 -78.10 33.23
C PHE A 48 -9.19 -79.25 33.70
N VAL A 49 -10.17 -78.97 34.55
CA VAL A 49 -11.16 -79.96 35.01
C VAL A 49 -12.04 -80.42 33.85
N GLY A 50 -12.46 -79.51 32.98
CA GLY A 50 -13.22 -79.81 31.77
C GLY A 50 -12.44 -80.71 30.81
N ALA A 51 -11.15 -80.45 30.60
CA ALA A 51 -10.27 -81.31 29.82
C ALA A 51 -10.09 -82.70 30.48
N LEU A 52 -9.97 -82.77 31.81
CA LEU A 52 -9.94 -84.04 32.55
C LEU A 52 -11.25 -84.83 32.42
N TRP A 53 -12.38 -84.14 32.34
CA TRP A 53 -13.70 -84.74 32.15
C TRP A 53 -13.90 -85.25 30.71
N LEU A 54 -13.54 -84.43 29.71
CA LEU A 54 -13.65 -84.73 28.29
C LEU A 54 -12.68 -85.83 27.83
N LEU A 55 -11.50 -85.91 28.45
CA LEU A 55 -10.54 -86.99 28.21
C LEU A 55 -10.90 -88.29 28.95
N GLY A 56 -12.04 -88.32 29.66
CA GLY A 56 -12.50 -89.44 30.47
C GLY A 56 -11.51 -89.71 31.58
N PHE A 57 -11.70 -89.06 32.74
CA PHE A 57 -10.87 -89.15 33.96
C PHE A 57 -9.92 -90.33 33.90
N PRO A 58 -8.61 -90.12 33.61
CA PRO A 58 -7.69 -91.23 33.50
C PRO A 58 -7.76 -91.95 34.84
N VAL A 59 -8.29 -93.17 34.82
CA VAL A 59 -8.14 -94.10 35.93
C VAL A 59 -6.65 -94.10 36.19
N LEU A 60 -6.23 -93.48 37.29
CA LEU A 60 -4.89 -93.58 37.82
C LEU A 60 -4.76 -95.04 38.23
N THR A 61 -4.46 -95.91 37.26
CA THR A 61 -3.91 -97.22 37.54
C THR A 61 -2.70 -96.95 38.43
N PRO A 62 -2.61 -97.56 39.62
CA PRO A 62 -1.55 -97.24 40.55
C PRO A 62 -0.22 -97.64 39.90
N VAL A 63 0.54 -96.65 39.43
CA VAL A 63 1.94 -96.82 39.07
C VAL A 63 2.67 -97.08 40.37
N GLY A 64 3.08 -98.33 40.56
CA GLY A 64 3.90 -98.76 41.69
C GLY A 64 5.23 -98.02 41.76
N SER A 65 5.64 -97.70 42.99
CA SER A 65 7.01 -97.54 43.54
C SER A 65 8.19 -97.14 42.62
N LYS A 66 8.00 -96.26 41.63
CA LYS A 66 9.08 -95.44 41.04
C LYS A 66 8.57 -94.03 40.78
N GLY A 67 9.17 -93.05 41.46
CA GLY A 67 8.79 -91.63 41.41
C GLY A 67 8.87 -91.02 40.01
N ILE A 68 8.30 -89.82 39.88
CA ILE A 68 8.26 -89.02 38.64
C ILE A 68 9.67 -88.91 38.04
N SER A 69 9.86 -89.26 36.76
CA SER A 69 11.16 -89.19 36.11
C SER A 69 11.63 -87.73 35.98
N LEU A 70 12.93 -87.47 36.20
CA LEU A 70 13.52 -86.12 36.15
C LEU A 70 13.24 -85.41 34.81
N ALA A 71 13.19 -86.16 33.70
CA ALA A 71 12.83 -85.63 32.38
C ALA A 71 11.39 -85.07 32.35
N ARG A 72 10.41 -85.79 32.92
CA ARG A 72 9.02 -85.30 33.04
C ARG A 72 8.92 -84.06 33.93
N LEU A 73 9.70 -84.02 35.01
CA LEU A 73 9.72 -82.89 35.94
C LEU A 73 10.30 -81.63 35.28
N LEU A 74 11.36 -81.78 34.48
CA LEU A 74 11.95 -80.69 33.70
C LEU A 74 11.03 -80.21 32.57
N ASP A 75 10.30 -81.11 31.90
CA ASP A 75 9.32 -80.71 30.87
C ASP A 75 8.11 -79.98 31.48
N LEU A 76 7.64 -80.41 32.65
CA LEU A 76 6.61 -79.69 33.43
C LEU A 76 7.09 -78.32 33.91
N LEU A 77 8.34 -78.20 34.35
CA LEU A 77 8.95 -76.91 34.72
C LEU A 77 9.11 -75.99 33.51
N LYS A 78 9.56 -76.50 32.37
CA LYS A 78 9.64 -75.71 31.12
C LYS A 78 8.26 -75.21 30.69
N LEU A 79 7.24 -76.06 30.77
CA LEU A 79 5.85 -75.68 30.47
C LEU A 79 5.35 -74.60 31.44
N SER A 80 5.61 -74.74 32.75
CA SER A 80 5.17 -73.75 33.74
C SER A 80 5.89 -72.41 33.58
N PHE A 81 7.20 -72.42 33.31
CA PHE A 81 7.96 -71.20 33.01
C PHE A 81 7.47 -70.53 31.72
N ALA A 82 7.15 -71.29 30.66
CA ALA A 82 6.61 -70.76 29.42
C ALA A 82 5.22 -70.11 29.62
N VAL A 83 4.35 -70.73 30.42
CA VAL A 83 3.03 -70.18 30.75
C VAL A 83 3.17 -68.89 31.56
N VAL A 84 4.02 -68.88 32.60
CA VAL A 84 4.26 -67.68 33.43
C VAL A 84 4.88 -66.55 32.59
N ALA A 85 5.84 -66.86 31.73
CA ALA A 85 6.43 -65.88 30.82
C ALA A 85 5.42 -65.32 29.81
N GLY A 86 4.54 -66.17 29.27
CA GLY A 86 3.46 -65.75 28.36
C GLY A 86 2.45 -64.82 29.04
N VAL A 87 2.04 -65.13 30.28
CA VAL A 87 1.16 -64.26 31.08
C VAL A 87 1.86 -62.93 31.40
N GLY A 88 3.14 -62.97 31.79
CA GLY A 88 3.94 -61.77 32.02
C GLY A 88 4.05 -60.87 30.78
N GLY A 89 4.27 -61.45 29.60
CA GLY A 89 4.34 -60.73 28.32
C GLY A 89 3.03 -60.05 27.95
N VAL A 90 1.89 -60.72 28.12
CA VAL A 90 0.56 -60.13 27.86
C VAL A 90 0.28 -58.97 28.82
N ILE A 91 0.61 -59.12 30.11
CA ILE A 91 0.44 -58.04 31.10
C ILE A 91 1.31 -56.83 30.71
N ALA A 92 2.58 -57.05 30.35
CA ALA A 92 3.47 -55.99 29.91
C ALA A 92 2.94 -55.24 28.68
N LEU A 93 2.42 -55.96 27.68
CA LEU A 93 1.82 -55.38 26.48
C LEU A 93 0.59 -54.51 26.82
N VAL A 94 -0.32 -55.01 27.67
CA VAL A 94 -1.52 -54.26 28.10
C VAL A 94 -1.13 -53.00 28.86
N VAL A 95 -0.13 -53.07 29.74
CA VAL A 95 0.37 -51.90 30.48
C VAL A 95 1.01 -50.90 29.52
N ALA A 96 1.84 -51.35 28.58
CA ALA A 96 2.46 -50.48 27.57
C ALA A 96 1.39 -49.79 26.70
N TYR A 97 0.40 -50.53 26.21
CA TYR A 97 -0.71 -49.98 25.42
C TYR A 97 -1.55 -48.98 26.21
N ARG A 98 -1.91 -49.31 27.47
CA ARG A 98 -2.65 -48.37 28.33
C ARG A 98 -1.85 -47.11 28.62
N LYS A 99 -0.56 -47.26 28.91
CA LYS A 99 0.34 -46.12 29.13
C LYS A 99 0.37 -45.24 27.89
N GLN A 100 0.59 -45.81 26.71
CA GLN A 100 0.57 -45.10 25.44
C GLN A 100 -0.76 -44.36 25.23
N LYS A 101 -1.90 -45.03 25.41
CA LYS A 101 -3.23 -44.42 25.20
C LYS A 101 -3.51 -43.27 26.15
N VAL A 102 -3.06 -43.38 27.41
CA VAL A 102 -3.20 -42.31 28.39
C VAL A 102 -2.31 -41.12 28.03
N THR A 103 -1.09 -41.35 27.55
CA THR A 103 -0.18 -40.28 27.12
C THR A 103 -0.74 -39.55 25.89
N GLU A 104 -1.17 -40.26 24.85
CA GLU A 104 -1.81 -39.66 23.66
C GLU A 104 -3.04 -38.82 24.05
N ALA A 105 -3.89 -39.35 24.94
CA ALA A 105 -5.07 -38.62 25.40
C ALA A 105 -4.73 -37.42 26.30
N ALA A 106 -3.59 -37.44 26.99
CA ALA A 106 -3.10 -36.31 27.78
C ALA A 106 -2.52 -35.22 26.86
N GLU A 107 -1.71 -35.60 25.85
CA GLU A 107 -1.16 -34.70 24.85
C GLU A 107 -2.25 -33.98 24.05
N HIS A 108 -3.27 -34.72 23.57
CA HIS A 108 -4.41 -34.10 22.89
C HIS A 108 -5.19 -33.14 23.79
N ARG A 109 -5.35 -33.47 25.08
CA ARG A 109 -6.01 -32.57 26.04
C ARG A 109 -5.19 -31.33 26.31
N GLN A 110 -3.86 -31.46 26.38
CA GLN A 110 -2.95 -30.33 26.57
C GLN A 110 -2.95 -29.40 25.35
N GLN A 111 -2.79 -29.94 24.14
CA GLN A 111 -2.88 -29.16 22.90
C GLN A 111 -4.22 -28.44 22.77
N ALA A 112 -5.32 -29.13 23.09
CA ALA A 112 -6.65 -28.51 23.09
C ALA A 112 -6.84 -27.49 24.21
N ALA A 113 -6.10 -27.56 25.32
CA ALA A 113 -6.12 -26.55 26.37
C ALA A 113 -5.30 -25.32 25.96
N GLU A 114 -4.13 -25.52 25.36
CA GLU A 114 -3.27 -24.45 24.82
C GLU A 114 -4.00 -23.67 23.72
N GLN A 115 -4.60 -24.35 22.74
CA GLN A 115 -5.39 -23.69 21.69
C GLN A 115 -6.57 -22.88 22.25
N ARG A 116 -7.25 -23.40 23.28
CA ARG A 116 -8.34 -22.66 23.95
C ARG A 116 -7.83 -21.46 24.72
N ALA A 117 -6.65 -21.55 25.34
CA ALA A 117 -6.02 -20.45 26.05
C ALA A 117 -5.60 -19.35 25.07
N ASP A 118 -4.97 -19.71 23.94
CA ASP A 118 -4.59 -18.76 22.89
C ASP A 118 -5.82 -18.08 22.27
N GLU A 119 -6.89 -18.84 22.01
CA GLU A 119 -8.13 -18.28 21.50
C GLU A 119 -8.80 -17.36 22.52
N ALA A 120 -8.83 -17.73 23.80
CA ALA A 120 -9.34 -16.89 24.88
C ALA A 120 -8.53 -15.60 24.99
N HIS A 121 -7.19 -15.67 24.97
CA HIS A 121 -6.31 -14.51 25.02
C HIS A 121 -6.55 -13.57 23.83
N ARG A 122 -6.70 -14.11 22.61
CA ARG A 122 -7.00 -13.31 21.42
C ARG A 122 -8.37 -12.63 21.50
N ARG A 123 -9.38 -13.31 22.05
CA ARG A 123 -10.72 -12.74 22.29
C ARG A 123 -10.67 -11.63 23.33
N GLU A 124 -9.94 -11.83 24.43
CA GLU A 124 -9.75 -10.81 25.48
C GLU A 124 -9.01 -9.58 24.95
N ALA A 125 -7.92 -9.78 24.19
CA ALA A 125 -7.18 -8.70 23.54
C ALA A 125 -8.08 -7.89 22.59
N THR A 126 -8.90 -8.56 21.80
CA THR A 126 -9.87 -7.91 20.89
C THR A 126 -10.95 -7.15 21.67
N LYS A 127 -11.46 -7.71 22.77
CA LYS A 127 -12.45 -7.04 23.62
C LYS A 127 -11.89 -5.77 24.25
N LEU A 128 -10.69 -5.86 24.84
CA LEU A 128 -10.00 -4.72 25.44
C LEU A 128 -9.68 -3.65 24.39
N PHE A 129 -9.26 -4.06 23.19
CA PHE A 129 -9.07 -3.17 22.06
C PHE A 129 -10.36 -2.41 21.73
N ASN A 130 -11.49 -3.11 21.59
CA ASN A 130 -12.78 -2.48 21.26
C ASN A 130 -13.27 -1.51 22.35
N GLU A 131 -13.05 -1.83 23.63
CA GLU A 131 -13.41 -0.93 24.74
C GLU A 131 -12.55 0.36 24.73
N ARG A 132 -11.24 0.22 24.52
CA ARG A 132 -10.32 1.36 24.39
C ARG A 132 -10.60 2.17 23.13
N PHE A 133 -10.94 1.50 22.03
CA PHE A 133 -11.33 2.12 20.77
C PHE A 133 -12.54 3.03 20.95
N SER A 134 -13.63 2.52 21.54
CA SER A 134 -14.83 3.32 21.80
C SER A 134 -14.49 4.57 22.61
N THR A 135 -13.71 4.41 23.69
CA THR A 135 -13.31 5.53 24.56
C THR A 135 -12.46 6.57 23.82
N ALA A 136 -11.52 6.13 22.98
CA ALA A 136 -10.65 7.01 22.22
C ALA A 136 -11.41 7.75 21.10
N SER A 137 -12.33 7.06 20.44
CA SER A 137 -13.23 7.65 19.44
C SER A 137 -14.18 8.68 20.06
N ASP A 138 -14.75 8.40 21.24
CA ASP A 138 -15.59 9.37 21.96
C ASP A 138 -14.81 10.66 22.30
N LYS A 139 -13.53 10.53 22.69
CA LYS A 139 -12.66 11.69 22.92
C LYS A 139 -12.39 12.47 21.63
N LEU A 140 -12.15 11.78 20.50
CA LEU A 140 -11.94 12.42 19.21
C LEU A 140 -13.19 13.18 18.72
N GLY A 141 -14.37 12.68 19.05
CA GLY A 141 -15.66 13.30 18.71
C GLY A 141 -16.09 14.45 19.62
N HIS A 142 -15.40 14.70 20.74
CA HIS A 142 -15.80 15.67 21.76
C HIS A 142 -15.72 17.12 21.28
N ASP A 143 -16.58 18.04 21.73
CA ASP A 143 -16.59 19.44 21.24
C ASP A 143 -15.32 20.24 21.54
N SER A 144 -14.70 20.01 22.70
CA SER A 144 -13.43 20.66 23.08
C SER A 144 -12.24 20.14 22.25
N PRO A 145 -11.49 21.02 21.54
CA PRO A 145 -10.30 20.63 20.80
C PRO A 145 -9.22 19.95 21.64
N ALA A 146 -9.07 20.35 22.92
CA ALA A 146 -8.10 19.74 23.84
C ALA A 146 -8.42 18.26 24.12
N VAL A 147 -9.70 17.92 24.26
CA VAL A 147 -10.15 16.53 24.44
C VAL A 147 -9.95 15.73 23.15
N ARG A 148 -10.19 16.36 21.98
CA ARG A 148 -9.92 15.72 20.68
C ARG A 148 -8.44 15.38 20.52
N LEU A 149 -7.53 16.28 20.91
CA LEU A 149 -6.08 16.02 20.89
C LEU A 149 -5.71 14.79 21.75
N ALA A 150 -6.31 14.67 22.94
CA ALA A 150 -6.14 13.47 23.77
C ALA A 150 -6.70 12.22 23.08
N GLY A 151 -7.82 12.34 22.35
CA GLY A 151 -8.38 11.29 21.51
C GLY A 151 -7.43 10.85 20.40
N VAL A 152 -6.80 11.79 19.68
CA VAL A 152 -5.82 11.49 18.62
C VAL A 152 -4.65 10.66 19.17
N HIS A 153 -4.05 11.06 20.29
CA HIS A 153 -2.96 10.31 20.89
C HIS A 153 -3.40 8.94 21.44
N ALA A 154 -4.61 8.85 22.00
CA ALA A 154 -5.16 7.58 22.45
C ALA A 154 -5.40 6.62 21.29
N LEU A 155 -5.92 7.10 20.15
CA LEU A 155 -6.06 6.31 18.93
C LEU A 155 -4.70 5.91 18.36
N ALA A 156 -3.71 6.81 18.34
CA ALA A 156 -2.36 6.46 17.88
C ALA A 156 -1.77 5.29 18.68
N GLY A 157 -1.78 5.36 20.01
CA GLY A 157 -1.30 4.27 20.85
C GLY A 157 -2.12 2.98 20.70
N LEU A 158 -3.43 3.11 20.45
CA LEU A 158 -4.28 1.94 20.18
C LEU A 158 -3.95 1.27 18.83
N ALA A 159 -3.63 2.06 17.80
CA ALA A 159 -3.17 1.54 16.51
C ALA A 159 -1.84 0.79 16.66
N ASP A 160 -0.93 1.31 17.49
CA ASP A 160 0.36 0.67 17.76
C ASP A 160 0.17 -0.69 18.43
N ASP A 161 -0.70 -0.75 19.44
CA ASP A 161 -1.05 -1.96 20.21
C ASP A 161 -2.06 -2.89 19.52
N ALA A 162 -2.46 -2.61 18.28
CA ALA A 162 -3.53 -3.34 17.60
C ALA A 162 -3.21 -4.85 17.45
N PRO A 163 -4.11 -5.77 17.85
CA PRO A 163 -3.89 -7.22 17.76
C PRO A 163 -3.73 -7.76 16.34
N THR A 164 -4.31 -7.08 15.35
CA THR A 164 -4.23 -7.48 13.94
C THR A 164 -4.03 -6.26 13.05
N ARG A 165 -3.53 -6.49 11.83
CA ARG A 165 -3.34 -5.45 10.81
C ARG A 165 -4.66 -4.74 10.47
N GLU A 166 -5.76 -5.48 10.42
CA GLU A 166 -7.10 -4.95 10.09
C GLU A 166 -7.63 -4.01 11.19
N LEU A 167 -7.35 -4.32 12.45
CA LEU A 167 -7.70 -3.44 13.58
C LEU A 167 -6.84 -2.16 13.58
N ARG A 168 -5.56 -2.26 13.23
CA ARG A 168 -4.71 -1.07 13.01
C ARG A 168 -5.25 -0.21 11.88
N GLN A 169 -5.59 -0.83 10.74
CA GLN A 169 -6.20 -0.14 9.61
C GLN A 169 -7.48 0.59 10.02
N THR A 170 -8.34 -0.04 10.82
CA THR A 170 -9.58 0.58 11.33
C THR A 170 -9.31 1.88 12.09
N VAL A 171 -8.24 1.91 12.91
CA VAL A 171 -7.87 3.12 13.66
C VAL A 171 -7.31 4.20 12.72
N ILE A 172 -6.46 3.82 11.76
CA ILE A 172 -5.95 4.71 10.72
C ILE A 172 -7.13 5.32 9.92
N ASP A 173 -8.13 4.51 9.57
CA ASP A 173 -9.31 4.94 8.83
C ASP A 173 -10.13 5.98 9.61
N VAL A 174 -10.24 5.85 10.93
CA VAL A 174 -10.91 6.86 11.79
C VAL A 174 -10.13 8.18 11.80
N LEU A 175 -8.80 8.12 11.92
CA LEU A 175 -7.95 9.30 11.87
C LEU A 175 -8.07 10.01 10.50
N CYS A 176 -8.03 9.24 9.42
CA CYS A 176 -8.24 9.73 8.05
C CYS A 176 -9.66 10.29 7.87
N ALA A 177 -10.70 9.63 8.39
CA ALA A 177 -12.08 10.11 8.35
C ALA A 177 -12.25 11.46 9.06
N TYR A 178 -11.56 11.68 10.18
CA TYR A 178 -11.57 12.97 10.87
C TYR A 178 -10.98 14.08 9.97
N LEU A 179 -9.90 13.81 9.25
CA LEU A 179 -9.33 14.77 8.28
C LEU A 179 -10.29 15.05 7.12
N ARG A 180 -11.11 14.09 6.71
CA ARG A 180 -12.10 14.27 5.63
C ARG A 180 -13.33 15.06 6.06
N MET A 181 -13.56 15.28 7.36
CA MET A 181 -14.68 16.09 7.83
C MET A 181 -14.60 17.54 7.29
N PRO A 182 -15.76 18.21 7.10
CA PRO A 182 -15.84 19.56 6.59
C PRO A 182 -14.88 20.51 7.32
N TYR A 183 -14.08 21.21 6.52
CA TYR A 183 -13.10 22.18 7.00
C TYR A 183 -13.69 23.57 6.87
N LYS A 184 -13.93 24.25 8.00
CA LYS A 184 -14.25 25.68 7.98
C LYS A 184 -12.98 26.45 7.58
N PRO A 185 -13.02 27.32 6.57
CA PRO A 185 -11.89 28.15 6.20
C PRO A 185 -11.41 29.02 7.36
N ASP A 186 -10.15 29.46 7.29
CA ASP A 186 -9.61 30.45 8.21
C ASP A 186 -10.49 31.71 8.20
N PRO A 187 -11.05 32.15 9.34
CA PRO A 187 -11.89 33.33 9.41
C PRO A 187 -11.12 34.65 9.15
N GLY A 188 -9.78 34.60 9.06
CA GLY A 188 -8.93 35.76 8.81
C GLY A 188 -8.79 36.69 10.01
N ASP A 189 -7.97 37.73 9.89
CA ASP A 189 -7.64 38.63 11.00
C ASP A 189 -8.85 39.46 11.47
N ASP A 190 -9.80 39.73 10.57
CA ASP A 190 -11.04 40.46 10.85
C ASP A 190 -12.15 39.57 11.43
N GLY A 191 -11.90 38.27 11.56
CA GLY A 191 -12.84 37.29 12.09
C GLY A 191 -13.07 37.42 13.60
N ASP A 192 -14.23 36.92 14.06
CA ASP A 192 -14.56 36.89 15.48
C ASP A 192 -13.49 36.14 16.30
N ALA A 193 -13.21 36.62 17.51
CA ALA A 193 -12.14 36.08 18.34
C ALA A 193 -12.41 34.62 18.79
N GLU A 194 -13.66 34.29 19.09
CA GLU A 194 -14.07 32.93 19.47
C GLU A 194 -13.96 31.99 18.27
N GLU A 195 -14.40 32.44 17.09
CA GLU A 195 -14.27 31.68 15.85
C GLU A 195 -12.81 31.40 15.49
N ARG A 196 -11.92 32.39 15.63
CA ARG A 196 -10.47 32.23 15.43
C ARG A 196 -9.85 31.23 16.40
N LEU A 197 -10.21 31.29 17.68
CA LEU A 197 -9.71 30.36 18.69
C LEU A 197 -10.18 28.92 18.42
N LEU A 198 -11.45 28.75 18.05
CA LEU A 198 -12.02 27.45 17.70
C LEU A 198 -11.34 26.90 16.42
N PHE A 199 -11.17 27.74 15.40
CA PHE A 199 -10.44 27.39 14.18
C PHE A 199 -9.01 26.91 14.51
N ALA A 200 -8.25 27.68 15.29
CA ALA A 200 -6.88 27.33 15.68
C ALA A 200 -6.83 25.99 16.45
N GLY A 201 -7.77 25.76 17.37
CA GLY A 201 -7.86 24.51 18.11
C GLY A 201 -8.15 23.30 17.21
N LEU A 202 -9.14 23.41 16.32
CA LEU A 202 -9.50 22.33 15.40
C LEU A 202 -8.43 22.07 14.34
N ARG A 203 -7.79 23.14 13.85
CA ARG A 203 -6.61 23.07 12.98
C ARG A 203 -5.50 22.28 13.64
N GLU A 204 -5.22 22.54 14.92
CA GLU A 204 -4.16 21.81 15.63
C GLU A 204 -4.48 20.32 15.83
N VAL A 205 -5.75 19.95 15.99
CA VAL A 205 -6.16 18.53 15.97
C VAL A 205 -5.83 17.89 14.63
N ARG A 206 -6.19 18.52 13.51
CA ARG A 206 -5.92 17.99 12.15
C ARG A 206 -4.42 17.88 11.88
N HIS A 207 -3.65 18.90 12.24
CA HIS A 207 -2.19 18.90 12.10
C HIS A 207 -1.55 17.83 13.00
N THR A 208 -2.09 17.59 14.19
CA THR A 208 -1.65 16.49 15.07
C THR A 208 -1.86 15.14 14.43
N ILE A 209 -3.02 14.90 13.80
CA ILE A 209 -3.27 13.65 13.07
C ILE A 209 -2.24 13.46 11.95
N ALA A 210 -1.99 14.49 11.14
CA ALA A 210 -0.98 14.43 10.08
C ALA A 210 0.43 14.17 10.64
N ARG A 211 0.80 14.78 11.77
CA ARG A 211 2.08 14.53 12.46
C ARG A 211 2.19 13.09 12.97
N VAL A 212 1.12 12.55 13.57
CA VAL A 212 1.06 11.16 14.04
C VAL A 212 1.27 10.21 12.86
N ILE A 213 0.49 10.37 11.78
CA ILE A 213 0.64 9.53 10.58
C ILE A 213 2.08 9.62 10.04
N THR A 214 2.62 10.83 9.91
CA THR A 214 3.99 11.06 9.43
C THR A 214 5.03 10.37 10.30
N ALA A 215 4.90 10.44 11.63
CA ALA A 215 5.85 9.83 12.55
C ALA A 215 5.94 8.30 12.37
N HIS A 216 4.82 7.63 12.08
CA HIS A 216 4.77 6.17 11.89
C HIS A 216 5.17 5.71 10.48
N LEU A 217 5.30 6.63 9.52
CA LEU A 217 5.73 6.33 8.15
C LEU A 217 7.21 6.63 7.89
N ARG A 218 7.84 7.43 8.76
CA ARG A 218 9.27 7.73 8.69
C ARG A 218 10.15 6.53 8.99
N ASP A 219 11.37 6.59 8.48
CA ASP A 219 12.37 5.58 8.78
C ASP A 219 12.79 5.65 10.24
N GLY A 220 12.97 4.48 10.88
CA GLY A 220 13.24 4.39 12.31
C GLY A 220 12.04 4.62 13.24
N ALA A 221 10.80 4.63 12.72
CA ALA A 221 9.60 4.63 13.57
C ALA A 221 9.58 3.41 14.51
N ALA A 222 9.25 3.62 15.79
CA ALA A 222 9.19 2.54 16.77
C ALA A 222 8.14 1.47 16.41
N VAL A 223 6.99 1.92 15.92
CA VAL A 223 5.97 1.09 15.29
C VAL A 223 5.71 1.66 13.90
N SER A 224 5.83 0.81 12.88
CA SER A 224 5.64 1.22 11.49
C SER A 224 4.18 1.05 11.08
N TRP A 225 3.62 2.08 10.45
CA TRP A 225 2.32 2.03 9.78
C TRP A 225 2.47 1.88 8.25
N ARG A 226 3.67 1.57 7.76
CA ARG A 226 3.89 1.19 6.36
C ARG A 226 3.05 -0.05 6.02
N GLY A 227 2.68 -0.21 4.75
CA GLY A 227 1.82 -1.30 4.30
C GLY A 227 0.32 -1.09 4.57
N HIS A 228 -0.10 0.05 5.11
CA HIS A 228 -1.50 0.39 5.37
C HIS A 228 -2.02 1.40 4.36
N ASP A 229 -3.34 1.46 4.22
CA ASP A 229 -4.01 2.37 3.30
C ASP A 229 -4.29 3.71 3.98
N PHE A 230 -4.18 4.81 3.24
CA PHE A 230 -4.40 6.17 3.74
C PHE A 230 -5.35 6.95 2.83
N ASP A 231 -6.59 7.14 3.29
CA ASP A 231 -7.62 7.87 2.56
C ASP A 231 -7.70 9.36 2.98
N PHE A 232 -7.03 10.22 2.22
CA PHE A 232 -7.12 11.67 2.31
C PHE A 232 -8.06 12.27 1.25
N THR A 233 -9.04 11.51 0.76
CA THR A 233 -10.00 11.98 -0.25
C THR A 233 -10.76 13.21 0.24
N GLY A 234 -10.72 14.31 -0.51
CA GLY A 234 -11.41 15.55 -0.19
C GLY A 234 -10.82 16.34 0.97
N VAL A 235 -9.67 15.92 1.53
CA VAL A 235 -9.02 16.65 2.63
C VAL A 235 -8.55 18.02 2.16
N VAL A 236 -8.87 19.06 2.94
CA VAL A 236 -8.25 20.37 2.81
C VAL A 236 -6.99 20.40 3.65
N PHE A 237 -5.85 20.58 3.00
CA PHE A 237 -4.55 20.81 3.62
C PHE A 237 -4.22 22.30 3.57
N ASP A 238 -3.98 22.87 4.75
CA ASP A 238 -3.58 24.26 4.99
C ASP A 238 -2.17 24.35 5.64
N GLY A 239 -1.40 23.27 5.46
CA GLY A 239 -0.07 23.07 5.99
C GLY A 239 0.17 21.64 6.48
N GLY A 240 1.43 21.31 6.72
CA GLY A 240 1.82 20.01 7.29
C GLY A 240 3.12 19.49 6.68
N SER A 241 3.68 18.44 7.27
CA SER A 241 4.87 17.80 6.74
C SER A 241 4.69 16.29 6.73
N PHE A 242 4.88 15.73 5.55
CA PHE A 242 5.08 14.32 5.23
C PHE A 242 6.52 14.11 4.69
N GLY A 243 7.47 14.93 5.15
CA GLY A 243 8.87 14.84 4.70
C GLY A 243 9.54 13.54 5.16
N GLY A 244 10.23 12.87 4.22
CA GLY A 244 10.96 11.64 4.47
C GLY A 244 10.10 10.44 4.89
N VAL A 245 8.79 10.50 4.67
CA VAL A 245 7.90 9.34 4.89
C VAL A 245 8.11 8.29 3.81
N GLU A 246 7.80 7.04 4.11
CA GLU A 246 7.66 5.99 3.11
C GLU A 246 6.22 5.47 3.11
N PHE A 247 5.51 5.74 2.03
CA PHE A 247 4.26 5.07 1.71
C PHE A 247 4.59 3.83 0.90
N SER A 248 4.44 2.65 1.49
CA SER A 248 4.73 1.39 0.82
C SER A 248 3.62 0.37 0.99
N GLY A 249 3.34 -0.41 -0.06
CA GLY A 249 2.45 -1.59 -0.02
C GLY A 249 0.93 -1.34 0.10
N GLY A 250 0.51 -0.18 0.60
CA GLY A 250 -0.91 0.25 0.67
C GLY A 250 -1.27 1.32 -0.37
N GLU A 251 -2.57 1.60 -0.52
CA GLU A 251 -3.11 2.69 -1.34
C GLU A 251 -3.10 4.02 -0.59
N VAL A 252 -2.72 5.10 -1.29
CA VAL A 252 -2.75 6.46 -0.74
C VAL A 252 -3.60 7.35 -1.66
N SER A 253 -4.76 7.77 -1.15
CA SER A 253 -5.70 8.61 -1.90
C SER A 253 -5.65 10.05 -1.42
N PHE A 254 -5.34 10.97 -2.34
CA PHE A 254 -5.55 12.42 -2.25
C PHE A 254 -6.60 12.88 -3.27
N ILE A 255 -7.51 11.99 -3.65
CA ILE A 255 -8.55 12.30 -4.64
C ILE A 255 -9.37 13.49 -4.17
N ASP A 256 -9.60 14.48 -5.03
CA ASP A 256 -10.33 15.72 -4.69
C ASP A 256 -9.75 16.53 -3.50
N ALA A 257 -8.53 16.20 -3.02
CA ALA A 257 -7.87 16.95 -1.96
C ALA A 257 -7.53 18.38 -2.41
N THR A 258 -7.53 19.33 -1.47
CA THR A 258 -7.25 20.74 -1.75
C THR A 258 -6.04 21.23 -0.97
N PHE A 259 -5.02 21.70 -1.67
CA PHE A 259 -3.84 22.37 -1.17
C PHE A 259 -4.01 23.88 -1.43
N GLY A 260 -4.76 24.52 -0.53
CA GLY A 260 -5.24 25.90 -0.71
C GLY A 260 -4.32 26.97 -0.14
N SER A 261 -3.65 26.67 0.97
CA SER A 261 -2.79 27.61 1.69
C SER A 261 -1.71 26.87 2.48
N GLY A 262 -0.76 27.64 3.04
CA GLY A 262 0.35 27.08 3.80
C GLY A 262 1.32 26.25 2.96
N THR A 263 2.24 25.57 3.65
CA THR A 263 3.22 24.69 3.02
C THR A 263 2.95 23.25 3.42
N VAL A 264 2.77 22.37 2.43
CA VAL A 264 2.69 20.92 2.63
C VAL A 264 3.94 20.27 2.07
N TRP A 265 4.75 19.70 2.95
CA TRP A 265 6.08 19.18 2.59
C TRP A 265 6.07 17.66 2.42
N PHE A 266 6.29 17.17 1.21
CA PHE A 266 6.57 15.78 0.83
C PHE A 266 8.03 15.57 0.40
N GLY A 267 8.93 16.53 0.69
CA GLY A 267 10.32 16.44 0.26
C GLY A 267 11.00 15.16 0.76
N SER A 268 11.72 14.49 -0.14
CA SER A 268 12.34 13.18 0.07
C SER A 268 11.38 12.06 0.51
N ALA A 269 10.06 12.23 0.34
CA ALA A 269 9.11 11.15 0.56
C ALA A 269 9.33 10.02 -0.45
N ARG A 270 9.15 8.78 -0.01
CA ARG A 270 9.22 7.59 -0.84
C ARG A 270 7.83 7.00 -1.00
N PHE A 271 7.53 6.66 -2.23
CA PHE A 271 6.24 6.16 -2.66
C PHE A 271 6.53 4.85 -3.41
N SER A 272 6.40 3.71 -2.72
CA SER A 272 6.88 2.41 -3.19
C SER A 272 5.81 1.33 -3.22
N GLY A 273 5.31 1.01 -4.41
CA GLY A 273 4.22 0.04 -4.58
C GLY A 273 2.85 0.56 -4.10
N GLY A 274 1.77 -0.04 -4.61
CA GLY A 274 0.41 0.48 -4.41
C GLY A 274 0.02 1.56 -5.42
N MET A 275 -1.19 2.11 -5.24
CA MET A 275 -1.74 3.22 -6.04
C MET A 275 -1.61 4.52 -5.23
N ILE A 276 -1.10 5.57 -5.85
CA ILE A 276 -1.08 6.91 -5.24
C ILE A 276 -1.88 7.84 -6.14
N SER A 277 -3.02 8.33 -5.66
CA SER A 277 -3.94 9.10 -6.48
C SER A 277 -4.08 10.52 -5.98
N PHE A 278 -3.63 11.48 -6.77
CA PHE A 278 -3.93 12.91 -6.69
C PHE A 278 -5.00 13.30 -7.72
N ARG A 279 -5.83 12.35 -8.16
CA ARG A 279 -6.83 12.58 -9.20
C ARG A 279 -7.81 13.67 -8.76
N ARG A 280 -8.00 14.69 -9.60
CA ARG A 280 -8.81 15.90 -9.28
C ARG A 280 -8.34 16.72 -8.06
N ALA A 281 -7.12 16.49 -7.56
CA ALA A 281 -6.57 17.32 -6.50
C ALA A 281 -6.37 18.77 -7.00
N LYS A 282 -6.54 19.73 -6.08
CA LYS A 282 -6.47 21.17 -6.38
C LYS A 282 -5.30 21.81 -5.66
N PHE A 283 -4.36 22.37 -6.41
CA PHE A 283 -3.24 23.17 -5.95
C PHE A 283 -3.51 24.63 -6.33
N SER A 284 -3.92 25.44 -5.35
CA SER A 284 -4.58 26.74 -5.64
C SER A 284 -3.97 27.97 -4.96
N GLY A 285 -3.00 27.80 -4.05
CA GLY A 285 -2.36 28.96 -3.41
C GLY A 285 -1.20 28.65 -2.47
N GLY A 286 -1.18 27.46 -1.86
CA GLY A 286 -0.07 27.02 -1.00
C GLY A 286 1.16 26.55 -1.77
N THR A 287 2.22 26.23 -1.01
CA THR A 287 3.40 25.53 -1.54
C THR A 287 3.26 24.03 -1.25
N VAL A 288 3.37 23.20 -2.27
CA VAL A 288 3.44 21.74 -2.11
C VAL A 288 4.80 21.26 -2.63
N ASP A 289 5.62 20.76 -1.72
CA ASP A 289 7.02 20.42 -2.00
C ASP A 289 7.20 18.90 -2.09
N PHE A 290 7.41 18.37 -3.28
CA PHE A 290 7.81 16.98 -3.58
C PHE A 290 9.30 16.89 -3.97
N SER A 291 10.13 17.85 -3.58
CA SER A 291 11.54 17.89 -3.99
C SER A 291 12.31 16.67 -3.47
N GLY A 292 13.03 16.01 -4.38
CA GLY A 292 13.74 14.76 -4.10
C GLY A 292 12.83 13.57 -3.75
N ALA A 293 11.51 13.68 -3.91
CA ALA A 293 10.61 12.55 -3.69
C ALA A 293 10.89 11.42 -4.70
N ALA A 294 10.78 10.18 -4.25
CA ALA A 294 11.00 9.00 -5.07
C ALA A 294 9.69 8.24 -5.23
N PHE A 295 9.26 8.06 -6.48
CA PHE A 295 8.10 7.28 -6.85
C PHE A 295 8.59 6.03 -7.58
N SER A 296 8.49 4.88 -6.93
CA SER A 296 9.05 3.62 -7.41
C SER A 296 8.03 2.50 -7.43
N GLY A 297 7.64 2.04 -8.62
CA GLY A 297 6.64 0.98 -8.78
C GLY A 297 5.21 1.44 -8.45
N GLY A 298 4.22 0.85 -9.14
CA GLY A 298 2.81 1.25 -9.02
C GLY A 298 2.39 2.34 -10.01
N THR A 299 1.29 3.03 -9.70
CA THR A 299 0.74 4.13 -10.51
C THR A 299 0.60 5.38 -9.65
N VAL A 300 1.10 6.51 -10.16
CA VAL A 300 0.92 7.85 -9.59
C VAL A 300 -0.04 8.63 -10.48
N ASP A 301 -1.26 8.81 -10.03
CA ASP A 301 -2.37 9.35 -10.82
C ASP A 301 -2.67 10.81 -10.44
N PHE A 302 -2.28 11.75 -11.31
CA PHE A 302 -2.61 13.17 -11.25
C PHE A 302 -3.68 13.57 -12.28
N ARG A 303 -4.46 12.62 -12.81
CA ARG A 303 -5.44 12.95 -13.86
C ARG A 303 -6.45 13.97 -13.37
N HIS A 304 -6.78 14.92 -14.24
CA HIS A 304 -7.68 16.04 -13.91
C HIS A 304 -7.27 16.89 -12.71
N ALA A 305 -6.02 16.78 -12.22
CA ALA A 305 -5.52 17.67 -11.18
C ALA A 305 -5.46 19.11 -11.69
N VAL A 306 -5.69 20.08 -10.80
CA VAL A 306 -5.74 21.51 -11.13
C VAL A 306 -4.63 22.24 -10.39
N PHE A 307 -3.68 22.77 -11.14
CA PHE A 307 -2.61 23.66 -10.70
C PHE A 307 -3.00 25.09 -11.11
N SER A 308 -3.60 25.83 -10.19
CA SER A 308 -4.22 27.14 -10.45
C SER A 308 -3.56 28.29 -9.70
N GLY A 309 -2.70 28.00 -8.71
CA GLY A 309 -1.99 28.98 -7.93
C GLY A 309 -0.99 28.34 -6.98
N GLY A 310 -0.14 29.17 -6.36
CA GLY A 310 0.93 28.71 -5.48
C GLY A 310 2.11 28.09 -6.23
N THR A 311 2.87 27.25 -5.52
CA THR A 311 4.05 26.58 -6.07
C THR A 311 3.96 25.07 -5.82
N VAL A 312 4.10 24.25 -6.85
CA VAL A 312 4.26 22.80 -6.71
C VAL A 312 5.63 22.38 -7.20
N ASP A 313 6.43 21.78 -6.34
CA ASP A 313 7.85 21.57 -6.58
C ASP A 313 8.19 20.08 -6.64
N PHE A 314 8.52 19.57 -7.82
CA PHE A 314 9.03 18.22 -8.05
C PHE A 314 10.54 18.22 -8.36
N ARG A 315 11.29 19.27 -8.00
CA ARG A 315 12.73 19.34 -8.31
C ARG A 315 13.48 18.12 -7.78
N HIS A 316 14.31 17.52 -8.63
CA HIS A 316 15.07 16.30 -8.32
C HIS A 316 14.21 15.07 -7.95
N ALA A 317 12.89 15.09 -8.19
CA ALA A 317 12.07 13.92 -7.99
C ALA A 317 12.44 12.82 -8.99
N ALA A 318 12.35 11.57 -8.54
CA ALA A 318 12.67 10.40 -9.36
C ALA A 318 11.41 9.53 -9.55
N PHE A 319 11.10 9.21 -10.79
CA PHE A 319 10.03 8.30 -11.17
C PHE A 319 10.65 7.06 -11.83
N SER A 320 10.75 5.97 -11.07
CA SER A 320 11.44 4.75 -11.49
C SER A 320 10.50 3.54 -11.50
N GLY A 321 10.16 3.03 -12.68
CA GLY A 321 9.21 1.93 -12.84
C GLY A 321 7.77 2.29 -12.48
N GLY A 322 6.82 1.90 -13.32
CA GLY A 322 5.40 2.26 -13.17
C GLY A 322 4.95 3.39 -14.09
N THR A 323 3.76 3.93 -13.82
CA THR A 323 3.11 4.98 -14.62
C THR A 323 2.88 6.23 -13.79
N VAL A 324 3.18 7.40 -14.37
CA VAL A 324 2.84 8.71 -13.83
C VAL A 324 1.87 9.38 -14.80
N ASP A 325 0.68 9.73 -14.35
CA ASP A 325 -0.39 10.16 -15.25
C ASP A 325 -0.94 11.53 -14.87
N PHE A 326 -0.55 12.56 -15.63
CA PHE A 326 -1.06 13.93 -15.60
C PHE A 326 -2.06 14.19 -16.73
N SER A 327 -2.67 13.15 -17.33
CA SER A 327 -3.62 13.35 -18.42
C SER A 327 -4.80 14.21 -17.99
N ASP A 328 -5.21 15.11 -18.87
CA ASP A 328 -6.27 16.09 -18.64
C ASP A 328 -6.06 17.00 -17.40
N ALA A 329 -4.83 17.08 -16.87
CA ALA A 329 -4.49 18.03 -15.80
C ALA A 329 -4.48 19.46 -16.34
N ALA A 330 -4.87 20.42 -15.49
CA ALA A 330 -4.95 21.84 -15.85
C ALA A 330 -3.90 22.66 -15.09
N PHE A 331 -2.92 23.19 -15.81
CA PHE A 331 -1.93 24.16 -15.37
C PHE A 331 -2.39 25.56 -15.80
N SER A 332 -3.12 26.22 -14.92
CA SER A 332 -3.81 27.50 -15.19
C SER A 332 -3.23 28.70 -14.43
N GLY A 333 -2.35 28.46 -13.45
CA GLY A 333 -1.69 29.50 -12.69
C GLY A 333 -0.66 28.93 -11.71
N GLY A 334 0.08 29.83 -11.03
CA GLY A 334 1.16 29.43 -10.14
C GLY A 334 2.42 28.95 -10.87
N THR A 335 3.29 28.26 -10.14
CA THR A 335 4.54 27.69 -10.69
C THR A 335 4.62 26.20 -10.38
N VAL A 336 4.89 25.37 -11.39
CA VAL A 336 5.13 23.93 -11.23
C VAL A 336 6.54 23.59 -11.71
N HIS A 337 7.41 23.11 -10.83
CA HIS A 337 8.78 22.77 -11.16
C HIS A 337 8.96 21.25 -11.32
N PHE A 338 9.26 20.79 -12.53
CA PHE A 338 9.76 19.45 -12.84
C PHE A 338 11.26 19.46 -13.18
N ARG A 339 11.99 20.48 -12.70
CA ARG A 339 13.39 20.67 -13.05
C ARG A 339 14.25 19.55 -12.46
N GLU A 340 15.13 19.00 -13.30
CA GLU A 340 16.04 17.90 -12.93
C GLU A 340 15.30 16.64 -12.44
N VAL A 341 14.05 16.44 -12.87
CA VAL A 341 13.31 15.18 -12.68
C VAL A 341 13.90 14.07 -13.54
N ALA A 342 13.93 12.85 -13.01
CA ALA A 342 14.36 11.66 -13.75
C ALA A 342 13.19 10.69 -13.97
N PHE A 343 12.91 10.35 -15.23
CA PHE A 343 12.01 9.27 -15.63
C PHE A 343 12.84 8.08 -16.11
N CYS A 344 13.03 7.08 -15.24
CA CYS A 344 13.85 5.90 -15.51
C CYS A 344 12.94 4.68 -15.72
N GLY A 345 12.73 4.27 -16.97
CA GLY A 345 11.88 3.12 -17.31
C GLY A 345 10.39 3.27 -16.92
N SER A 346 9.95 4.50 -16.62
CA SER A 346 8.56 4.85 -16.35
C SER A 346 7.92 5.48 -17.57
N THR A 347 6.59 5.47 -17.62
CA THR A 347 5.83 6.23 -18.63
C THR A 347 5.17 7.42 -17.96
N ALA A 348 5.39 8.63 -18.49
CA ALA A 348 4.72 9.84 -18.02
C ALA A 348 3.70 10.33 -19.06
N TYR A 349 2.43 10.38 -18.67
CA TYR A 349 1.35 10.87 -19.52
C TYR A 349 0.99 12.31 -19.14
N PHE A 350 0.88 13.16 -20.13
CA PHE A 350 0.36 14.54 -20.10
C PHE A 350 -0.67 14.72 -21.23
N GLY A 351 -1.30 13.62 -21.66
CA GLY A 351 -2.23 13.63 -22.78
C GLY A 351 -3.45 14.49 -22.47
N GLY A 352 -3.84 15.39 -23.36
CA GLY A 352 -4.96 16.32 -23.12
C GLY A 352 -4.72 17.35 -22.01
N ALA A 353 -3.53 17.40 -21.41
CA ALA A 353 -3.22 18.39 -20.37
C ALA A 353 -3.28 19.82 -20.92
N VAL A 354 -3.77 20.76 -20.11
CA VAL A 354 -3.98 22.16 -20.51
C VAL A 354 -3.01 23.06 -19.76
N PHE A 355 -2.14 23.74 -20.49
CA PHE A 355 -1.21 24.76 -20.01
C PHE A 355 -1.75 26.12 -20.46
N SER A 356 -2.45 26.82 -19.58
CA SER A 356 -3.19 28.07 -19.88
C SER A 356 -2.69 29.28 -19.11
N GLY A 357 -1.86 29.08 -18.07
CA GLY A 357 -1.31 30.17 -17.28
C GLY A 357 -0.22 29.69 -16.33
N GLY A 358 0.47 30.65 -15.70
CA GLY A 358 1.58 30.35 -14.79
C GLY A 358 2.85 29.89 -15.51
N THR A 359 3.74 29.23 -14.76
CA THR A 359 5.02 28.70 -15.26
C THR A 359 5.11 27.20 -14.98
N VAL A 360 5.44 26.40 -15.99
CA VAL A 360 5.76 24.97 -15.82
C VAL A 360 7.18 24.70 -16.32
N ASP A 361 8.06 24.21 -15.46
CA ASP A 361 9.49 24.08 -15.76
C ASP A 361 9.97 22.63 -15.72
N PHE A 362 10.13 22.01 -16.88
CA PHE A 362 10.74 20.70 -17.10
C PHE A 362 12.25 20.77 -17.35
N SER A 363 12.90 21.91 -17.12
CA SER A 363 14.30 22.10 -17.54
C SER A 363 15.22 21.05 -16.92
N ARG A 364 16.17 20.55 -17.72
CA ARG A 364 17.14 19.52 -17.33
C ARG A 364 16.51 18.19 -16.88
N ALA A 365 15.23 17.96 -17.14
CA ALA A 365 14.66 16.64 -16.93
C ALA A 365 15.40 15.60 -17.80
N ALA A 366 15.59 14.42 -17.25
CA ALA A 366 16.25 13.31 -17.92
C ALA A 366 15.23 12.19 -18.16
N LEU A 367 15.12 11.78 -19.43
CA LEU A 367 14.33 10.64 -19.84
C LEU A 367 15.28 9.57 -20.38
N SER A 368 15.35 8.45 -19.67
CA SER A 368 16.14 7.29 -20.08
C SER A 368 15.23 6.08 -20.16
N GLU A 369 15.08 5.54 -21.38
CA GLU A 369 14.33 4.30 -21.67
C GLU A 369 12.82 4.34 -21.35
N GLY A 370 12.31 5.49 -20.87
CA GLY A 370 10.88 5.75 -20.65
C GLY A 370 10.20 6.41 -21.86
N THR A 371 8.89 6.62 -21.75
CA THR A 371 8.10 7.35 -22.75
C THR A 371 7.35 8.51 -22.13
N VAL A 372 7.31 9.65 -22.81
CA VAL A 372 6.50 10.80 -22.38
C VAL A 372 5.54 11.25 -23.46
N TYR A 373 4.27 11.33 -23.08
CA TYR A 373 3.15 11.61 -23.97
C TYR A 373 2.50 12.96 -23.64
N PHE A 374 2.70 13.96 -24.47
CA PHE A 374 1.98 15.24 -24.53
C PHE A 374 0.91 15.26 -25.63
N GLY A 375 0.47 14.09 -26.10
CA GLY A 375 -0.52 13.99 -27.18
C GLY A 375 -1.81 14.76 -26.85
N ARG A 376 -2.27 15.59 -27.79
CA ARG A 376 -3.45 16.48 -27.62
C ARG A 376 -3.35 17.49 -26.47
N ALA A 377 -2.17 17.71 -25.90
CA ALA A 377 -1.97 18.76 -24.90
C ALA A 377 -2.22 20.16 -25.51
N ALA A 378 -2.75 21.09 -24.72
CA ALA A 378 -3.08 22.44 -25.16
C ALA A 378 -2.24 23.48 -24.40
N PHE A 379 -1.33 24.15 -25.10
CA PHE A 379 -0.53 25.27 -24.65
C PHE A 379 -1.19 26.57 -25.14
N SER A 380 -2.00 27.18 -24.27
CA SER A 380 -2.85 28.33 -24.59
C SER A 380 -2.44 29.61 -23.85
N GLY A 381 -1.54 29.52 -22.88
CA GLY A 381 -1.04 30.66 -22.11
C GLY A 381 0.04 30.25 -21.12
N GLY A 382 0.61 31.23 -20.42
CA GLY A 382 1.72 31.01 -19.49
C GLY A 382 3.06 30.72 -20.18
N THR A 383 4.01 30.16 -19.43
CA THR A 383 5.33 29.79 -19.93
C THR A 383 5.66 28.35 -19.58
N VAL A 384 6.06 27.55 -20.57
CA VAL A 384 6.53 26.17 -20.36
C VAL A 384 7.98 26.03 -20.79
N TYR A 385 8.84 25.56 -19.91
CA TYR A 385 10.26 25.34 -20.19
C TYR A 385 10.57 23.85 -20.31
N PHE A 386 11.16 23.44 -21.42
CA PHE A 386 11.79 22.14 -21.65
C PHE A 386 13.31 22.30 -21.80
N GLY A 387 13.88 23.39 -21.27
CA GLY A 387 15.27 23.75 -21.53
C GLY A 387 16.27 22.67 -21.08
N TYR A 388 17.24 22.30 -21.91
CA TYR A 388 18.26 21.28 -21.57
C TYR A 388 17.72 19.87 -21.24
N VAL A 389 16.47 19.55 -21.59
CA VAL A 389 15.94 18.19 -21.43
C VAL A 389 16.73 17.22 -22.29
N LYS A 390 17.01 16.03 -21.75
CA LYS A 390 17.73 14.96 -22.46
C LYS A 390 16.80 13.78 -22.69
N PHE A 391 16.53 13.47 -23.96
CA PHE A 391 15.85 12.26 -24.39
C PHE A 391 16.90 11.25 -24.86
N ASN A 392 17.26 10.30 -23.99
CA ASN A 392 18.21 9.23 -24.32
C ASN A 392 17.44 7.95 -24.64
N GLY A 393 17.15 7.72 -25.93
CA GLY A 393 16.22 6.69 -26.38
C GLY A 393 14.75 7.00 -26.02
N GLY A 394 13.86 6.01 -26.16
CA GLY A 394 12.44 6.15 -25.85
C GLY A 394 11.64 6.97 -26.87
N THR A 395 10.42 7.36 -26.48
CA THR A 395 9.50 8.16 -27.32
C THR A 395 9.07 9.44 -26.58
N ALA A 396 9.02 10.54 -27.32
CA ALA A 396 8.39 11.78 -26.89
C ALA A 396 7.30 12.15 -27.89
N ASP A 397 6.05 12.09 -27.48
CA ASP A 397 4.90 12.26 -28.38
C ASP A 397 4.16 13.55 -28.05
N PHE A 398 4.12 14.49 -29.00
CA PHE A 398 3.35 15.73 -28.98
C PHE A 398 2.21 15.72 -30.02
N GLY A 399 1.82 14.54 -30.48
CA GLY A 399 0.85 14.33 -31.54
C GLY A 399 -0.50 14.99 -31.24
N GLY A 400 -0.97 15.84 -32.15
CA GLY A 400 -2.22 16.58 -32.00
C GLY A 400 -2.19 17.69 -30.94
N ALA A 401 -1.03 17.98 -30.34
CA ALA A 401 -0.91 19.09 -29.40
C ALA A 401 -1.18 20.45 -30.08
N ALA A 402 -1.66 21.42 -29.33
CA ALA A 402 -1.98 22.76 -29.82
C ALA A 402 -1.21 23.83 -29.04
N PHE A 403 -0.48 24.68 -29.77
CA PHE A 403 0.30 25.80 -29.27
C PHE A 403 -0.36 27.11 -29.70
N ALA A 404 -1.42 27.47 -28.96
CA ALA A 404 -2.34 28.57 -29.24
C ALA A 404 -1.99 29.88 -28.55
N GLY A 405 -1.16 29.87 -27.50
CA GLY A 405 -0.75 31.07 -26.79
C GLY A 405 0.32 30.80 -25.75
N GLY A 406 0.85 31.88 -25.17
CA GLY A 406 1.98 31.81 -24.24
C GLY A 406 3.32 31.50 -24.94
N THR A 407 4.27 31.04 -24.14
CA THR A 407 5.63 30.75 -24.62
C THR A 407 6.07 29.35 -24.21
N VAL A 408 6.63 28.59 -25.17
CA VAL A 408 7.17 27.26 -24.92
C VAL A 408 8.63 27.20 -25.37
N TYR A 409 9.54 26.93 -24.43
CA TYR A 409 10.98 26.91 -24.66
C TYR A 409 11.52 25.47 -24.72
N PHE A 410 11.90 25.00 -25.90
CA PHE A 410 12.67 23.78 -26.14
C PHE A 410 14.19 24.05 -26.28
N GLY A 411 14.67 25.13 -25.66
CA GLY A 411 16.06 25.57 -25.80
C GLY A 411 17.07 24.52 -25.32
N TYR A 412 18.12 24.24 -26.09
CA TYR A 412 19.17 23.28 -25.75
C TYR A 412 18.71 21.85 -25.41
N VAL A 413 17.49 21.46 -25.80
CA VAL A 413 17.01 20.07 -25.70
C VAL A 413 17.92 19.15 -26.49
N LYS A 414 18.22 17.96 -25.98
CA LYS A 414 19.02 16.94 -26.67
C LYS A 414 18.17 15.71 -26.97
N PHE A 415 17.99 15.42 -28.24
CA PHE A 415 17.39 14.18 -28.71
C PHE A 415 18.51 13.22 -29.11
N ASN A 416 18.76 12.20 -28.30
CA ASN A 416 19.82 11.22 -28.48
C ASN A 416 19.20 9.85 -28.77
N GLY A 417 18.99 9.54 -30.05
CA GLY A 417 18.39 8.27 -30.48
C GLY A 417 16.91 8.09 -30.12
N ALA A 418 16.23 9.16 -29.70
CA ALA A 418 14.80 9.15 -29.38
C ALA A 418 13.92 9.28 -30.64
N THR A 419 12.70 8.76 -30.59
CA THR A 419 11.65 9.09 -31.56
C THR A 419 10.80 10.22 -31.01
N VAL A 420 10.70 11.33 -31.74
CA VAL A 420 9.89 12.48 -31.35
C VAL A 420 8.81 12.69 -32.39
N ASP A 421 7.56 12.68 -31.96
CA ASP A 421 6.42 12.85 -32.86
C ASP A 421 5.72 14.18 -32.59
N PHE A 422 5.60 15.01 -33.61
CA PHE A 422 4.79 16.22 -33.65
C PHE A 422 3.67 16.09 -34.70
N GLY A 423 3.21 14.86 -34.95
CA GLY A 423 2.14 14.56 -35.89
C GLY A 423 0.86 15.35 -35.60
N SER A 424 0.24 15.96 -36.61
CA SER A 424 -0.97 16.79 -36.49
C SER A 424 -0.89 17.92 -35.44
N VAL A 425 0.32 18.33 -35.02
CA VAL A 425 0.51 19.44 -34.09
C VAL A 425 0.04 20.76 -34.71
N LYS A 426 -0.52 21.66 -33.91
CA LYS A 426 -0.94 23.00 -34.37
C LYS A 426 -0.15 24.08 -33.66
N PHE A 427 0.61 24.86 -34.41
CA PHE A 427 1.17 26.13 -33.97
C PHE A 427 0.25 27.24 -34.50
N ASN A 428 -0.53 27.87 -33.62
CA ASN A 428 -1.59 28.81 -34.01
C ASN A 428 -1.65 30.09 -33.17
N GLY A 429 -0.62 30.38 -32.38
CA GLY A 429 -0.54 31.65 -31.64
C GLY A 429 0.56 31.74 -30.60
N ALA A 430 1.12 30.61 -30.15
CA ALA A 430 2.21 30.63 -29.17
C ALA A 430 3.56 31.08 -29.78
N THR A 431 4.47 31.49 -28.90
CA THR A 431 5.91 31.55 -29.22
C THR A 431 6.56 30.23 -28.83
N VAL A 432 7.16 29.53 -29.78
CA VAL A 432 7.84 28.25 -29.57
C VAL A 432 9.31 28.34 -29.99
N ASP A 433 10.20 28.11 -29.05
CA ASP A 433 11.64 28.34 -29.19
C ASP A 433 12.43 27.02 -29.13
N PHE A 434 13.00 26.59 -30.25
CA PHE A 434 13.92 25.44 -30.33
C PHE A 434 15.40 25.86 -30.34
N GLY A 435 15.72 27.01 -29.75
CA GLY A 435 17.03 27.65 -29.76
C GLY A 435 18.14 26.77 -29.20
N GLY A 436 19.18 26.47 -29.97
CA GLY A 436 20.28 25.62 -29.51
C GLY A 436 19.92 24.14 -29.30
N ALA A 437 18.70 23.71 -29.64
CA ALA A 437 18.30 22.30 -29.55
C ALA A 437 19.21 21.42 -30.43
N ALA A 438 19.62 20.27 -29.90
CA ALA A 438 20.49 19.32 -30.58
C ALA A 438 19.73 18.05 -30.96
N PHE A 439 19.64 17.80 -32.26
CA PHE A 439 19.08 16.60 -32.87
C PHE A 439 20.21 15.63 -33.20
N ALA A 440 20.61 14.83 -32.20
CA ALA A 440 21.76 13.95 -32.25
C ALA A 440 21.33 12.47 -32.36
N GLY A 441 20.87 12.05 -33.54
CA GLY A 441 20.32 10.71 -33.78
C GLY A 441 18.81 10.61 -33.50
N GLY A 442 18.16 9.57 -34.03
CA GLY A 442 16.71 9.41 -33.96
C GLY A 442 15.95 10.16 -35.07
N THR A 443 14.62 10.26 -34.94
CA THR A 443 13.76 10.96 -35.91
C THR A 443 12.78 11.88 -35.19
N VAL A 444 12.66 13.12 -35.68
CA VAL A 444 11.61 14.07 -35.31
C VAL A 444 10.68 14.26 -36.50
N ARG A 445 9.38 13.98 -36.34
CA ARG A 445 8.41 14.05 -37.45
C ARG A 445 7.36 15.11 -37.19
N PHE A 446 6.96 15.82 -38.24
CA PHE A 446 5.88 16.83 -38.23
C PHE A 446 4.80 16.49 -39.28
N CYS A 447 4.45 15.20 -39.40
CA CYS A 447 3.41 14.76 -40.34
C CYS A 447 2.09 15.47 -40.04
N GLU A 448 1.42 16.04 -41.04
CA GLU A 448 0.17 16.82 -40.90
C GLU A 448 0.24 18.04 -39.96
N ALA A 449 1.43 18.43 -39.49
CA ALA A 449 1.59 19.60 -38.64
C ALA A 449 1.12 20.88 -39.34
N ALA A 450 0.60 21.83 -38.57
CA ALA A 450 0.13 23.12 -39.06
C ALA A 450 0.88 24.28 -38.40
N PHE A 451 1.64 25.03 -39.20
CA PHE A 451 2.24 26.30 -38.81
C PHE A 451 1.32 27.44 -39.27
N SER A 452 0.29 27.70 -38.47
CA SER A 452 -0.86 28.54 -38.81
C SER A 452 -0.89 29.89 -38.10
N GLY A 453 -0.01 30.11 -37.12
CA GLY A 453 0.10 31.36 -36.38
C GLY A 453 1.13 31.27 -35.24
N GLY A 454 1.43 32.40 -34.62
CA GLY A 454 2.49 32.51 -33.61
C GLY A 454 3.88 32.59 -34.22
N THR A 455 4.90 32.33 -33.40
CA THR A 455 6.31 32.32 -33.83
C THR A 455 6.92 30.99 -33.46
N VAL A 456 7.52 30.29 -34.42
CA VAL A 456 8.33 29.09 -34.17
C VAL A 456 9.73 29.34 -34.70
N HIS A 457 10.77 29.12 -33.90
CA HIS A 457 12.14 29.32 -34.38
C HIS A 457 13.11 28.24 -33.94
N PHE A 458 14.07 27.94 -34.82
CA PHE A 458 15.11 26.93 -34.65
C PHE A 458 16.52 27.55 -34.68
N ARG A 459 16.67 28.77 -34.14
CA ARG A 459 17.96 29.49 -34.16
C ARG A 459 19.03 28.67 -33.42
N GLU A 460 20.24 28.59 -33.98
CA GLU A 460 21.36 27.86 -33.36
C GLU A 460 21.11 26.37 -33.09
N ALA A 461 20.00 25.80 -33.60
CA ALA A 461 19.74 24.37 -33.46
C ALA A 461 20.79 23.55 -34.23
N LEU A 462 21.27 22.49 -33.59
CA LEU A 462 22.33 21.62 -34.08
C LEU A 462 21.72 20.33 -34.61
N PHE A 463 22.02 19.97 -35.85
CA PHE A 463 21.47 18.77 -36.50
C PHE A 463 22.61 17.82 -36.84
N SER A 464 22.96 16.93 -35.90
CA SER A 464 24.12 16.05 -36.01
C SER A 464 23.70 14.58 -35.95
N GLY A 465 23.26 14.03 -37.08
CA GLY A 465 22.97 12.60 -37.25
C GLY A 465 21.53 12.16 -36.96
N GLY A 466 20.67 13.03 -36.44
CA GLY A 466 19.21 12.80 -36.37
C GLY A 466 18.49 13.47 -37.54
N THR A 467 17.34 12.93 -37.94
CA THR A 467 16.52 13.48 -39.02
C THR A 467 15.37 14.31 -38.46
N VAL A 468 15.16 15.51 -38.99
CA VAL A 468 13.95 16.30 -38.73
C VAL A 468 13.14 16.39 -40.02
N ASP A 469 11.95 15.78 -40.02
CA ASP A 469 11.12 15.63 -41.20
C ASP A 469 9.91 16.57 -41.21
N LEU A 470 9.95 17.55 -42.11
CA LEU A 470 8.92 18.56 -42.34
C LEU A 470 8.24 18.37 -43.70
N ARG A 471 8.43 17.23 -44.39
CA ARG A 471 7.92 17.04 -45.76
C ARG A 471 6.39 16.97 -45.84
N GLU A 472 5.76 16.48 -44.79
CA GLU A 472 4.31 16.22 -44.71
C GLU A 472 3.55 17.26 -43.87
N VAL A 473 4.15 18.43 -43.62
CA VAL A 473 3.47 19.57 -42.97
C VAL A 473 2.30 20.04 -43.82
N SER A 474 1.12 20.16 -43.21
CA SER A 474 -0.15 20.45 -43.89
C SER A 474 -0.40 21.95 -44.09
N ASP A 475 0.10 22.82 -43.20
CA ASP A 475 -0.05 24.27 -43.28
C ASP A 475 1.29 25.00 -43.01
N TRP A 476 1.62 25.94 -43.89
CA TRP A 476 2.83 26.78 -43.85
C TRP A 476 2.49 28.29 -43.88
N SER A 477 1.25 28.68 -43.55
CA SER A 477 0.83 30.09 -43.59
C SER A 477 1.67 31.02 -42.69
N HIS A 478 2.25 30.48 -41.62
CA HIS A 478 3.19 31.17 -40.73
C HIS A 478 4.44 30.30 -40.49
N PRO A 479 5.36 30.23 -41.46
CA PRO A 479 6.46 29.25 -41.43
C PRO A 479 7.44 29.50 -40.27
N PRO A 480 8.06 28.45 -39.71
CA PRO A 480 9.11 28.57 -38.71
C PRO A 480 10.36 29.26 -39.26
N VAL A 481 11.09 29.94 -38.38
CA VAL A 481 12.43 30.47 -38.68
C VAL A 481 13.45 29.33 -38.61
N LEU A 482 13.96 28.93 -39.77
CA LEU A 482 14.91 27.81 -39.90
C LEU A 482 16.38 28.27 -39.74
N PRO A 483 17.31 27.35 -39.42
CA PRO A 483 18.74 27.64 -39.43
C PRO A 483 19.23 28.03 -40.82
N ASN A 484 20.27 28.85 -40.87
CA ASN A 484 20.94 29.25 -42.10
C ASN A 484 22.46 29.02 -41.96
N PRO A 485 23.10 28.17 -42.80
CA PRO A 485 22.50 27.38 -43.88
C PRO A 485 21.59 26.25 -43.38
N VAL A 486 20.66 25.81 -44.24
CA VAL A 486 19.75 24.69 -43.93
C VAL A 486 20.55 23.37 -43.91
N PRO A 487 20.53 22.61 -42.79
CA PRO A 487 21.25 21.33 -42.69
C PRO A 487 20.62 20.24 -43.57
N ALA A 488 21.43 19.30 -44.09
CA ALA A 488 20.96 18.20 -44.94
C ALA A 488 20.01 17.22 -44.22
N THR A 489 20.12 17.14 -42.90
CA THR A 489 19.28 16.35 -41.99
C THR A 489 17.90 16.98 -41.72
N LEU A 490 17.69 18.22 -42.16
CA LEU A 490 16.38 18.86 -42.16
C LEU A 490 15.67 18.60 -43.50
N LEU A 491 14.70 17.69 -43.50
CA LEU A 491 13.98 17.28 -44.71
C LEU A 491 12.81 18.22 -44.97
N LEU A 492 12.90 18.97 -46.06
CA LEU A 492 11.90 19.92 -46.52
C LEU A 492 11.23 19.42 -47.81
N SER A 493 9.92 19.64 -47.95
CA SER A 493 9.21 19.36 -49.21
C SER A 493 9.67 20.33 -50.31
N GLU A 494 9.60 19.94 -51.58
CA GLU A 494 10.05 20.80 -52.68
C GLU A 494 9.31 22.15 -52.76
N ARG A 495 8.05 22.21 -52.29
CA ARG A 495 7.26 23.44 -52.23
C ARG A 495 7.74 24.43 -51.15
N SER A 496 8.39 23.94 -50.10
CA SER A 496 8.87 24.77 -48.97
C SER A 496 10.25 25.40 -49.18
N LYS A 497 11.02 24.95 -50.17
CA LYS A 497 12.38 25.45 -50.47
C LYS A 497 12.42 26.80 -51.20
N MET A 498 11.28 27.43 -51.50
CA MET A 498 11.20 28.64 -52.33
C MET A 498 10.41 29.79 -51.69
N PRO A 499 10.91 30.46 -50.64
CA PRO A 499 10.44 31.80 -50.29
C PRO A 499 11.26 32.84 -51.08
N GLY A 500 10.95 33.05 -52.38
CA GLY A 500 11.72 34.05 -53.14
C GLY A 500 11.51 34.27 -54.64
N SER A 501 10.52 33.67 -55.33
CA SER A 501 10.38 33.89 -56.78
C SER A 501 8.95 34.13 -57.29
N ARG A 502 8.21 35.02 -56.65
CA ARG A 502 7.18 35.78 -57.39
C ARG A 502 7.76 37.13 -57.81
N LYS A 503 8.64 37.11 -58.84
CA LYS A 503 8.90 38.30 -59.64
C LYS A 503 7.61 38.66 -60.36
N GLY A 504 7.11 39.86 -60.11
CA GLY A 504 5.89 40.39 -60.70
C GLY A 504 5.87 40.24 -62.22
N ARG A 505 4.79 39.65 -62.72
CA ARG A 505 4.42 39.82 -64.13
C ARG A 505 3.92 41.25 -64.27
N ASN A 506 4.76 42.09 -64.87
CA ASN A 506 4.41 43.43 -65.28
C ASN A 506 3.36 43.33 -66.41
N PRO A 507 2.16 43.94 -66.29
CA PRO A 507 1.27 44.08 -67.42
C PRO A 507 1.74 45.28 -68.25
N ARG A 508 2.38 45.02 -69.39
CA ARG A 508 2.49 46.03 -70.45
C ARG A 508 1.57 45.68 -71.60
N SER A 509 0.73 46.65 -71.89
CA SER A 509 -0.02 46.90 -73.12
C SER A 509 0.71 46.45 -74.39
N LEU A 510 -0.01 45.77 -75.29
CA LEU A 510 -0.54 46.36 -76.52
C LEU A 510 -1.74 45.53 -76.99
#